data_AF-A0A9P5Z3E8-F1
#
_entry.id   AF-A0A9P5Z3E8-F1
#
_cell.length_a   1.000
_cell.length_b   1.000
_cell.length_c   1.000
_cell.angle_alpha   90.00
_cell.angle_beta   90.00
_cell.angle_gamma   90.00
#
_symmetry.space_group_name_H-M   'P 1'
#
loop_
_entity.id
_entity.type
_entity.pdbx_description
1 polymer ?
#
loop_
_entity_poly.entity_id
_entity_poly.type
_entity_poly.pdbx_seq_one_letter_code
_entity_poly.pdbx_strand_id
1 'polypeptide(L)'
;MSQFLESSNPERSPIHNIPYDVLLEIFVRCLPQHPFDWRNKQPNAKLAPMLLCHICSAWRTVAFSSPVLWTHLGCHFTVYWIRLDATYWAIRPRALEFVLWWSTKHGTIPPFLSFQADADQDQDNDILEARIEDATESKRAVAIRLVADQVLLLRYMSSAQHLNLGLSFWNMILRVVERRASIEFPNLHTVTGDWRRCKPRSALHPDGTILGLLPNFALQLLRRLDIRNIIFSNDTVILPHLSKLTHLSLQKVSCTLRSWHLLIRAFPNLQ
;
A
#
# COMPACT_ATOMS: atom_id res chain seq x y z
N MET A 1 -51.82 47.55 11.27
CA MET A 1 -51.97 46.89 9.95
C MET A 1 -50.80 47.38 9.13
N SER A 2 -49.77 46.63 8.76
CA SER A 2 -49.65 45.18 8.60
C SER A 2 -48.16 44.82 8.62
N GLN A 3 -47.86 43.62 9.12
CA GLN A 3 -46.54 43.00 9.17
C GLN A 3 -45.90 42.90 7.79
N PHE A 4 -44.63 43.30 7.67
CA PHE A 4 -43.64 42.59 6.87
C PHE A 4 -42.35 42.56 7.69
N LEU A 5 -42.32 41.67 8.69
CA LEU A 5 -41.07 41.18 9.24
C LEU A 5 -40.49 40.27 8.17
N GLU A 6 -39.64 40.85 7.35
CA GLU A 6 -38.78 40.16 6.41
C GLU A 6 -37.83 39.29 7.24
N SER A 7 -38.27 38.06 7.50
CA SER A 7 -37.48 37.05 8.19
C SER A 7 -36.32 36.67 7.27
N SER A 8 -35.19 37.35 7.43
CA SER A 8 -33.90 36.94 6.90
C SER A 8 -33.53 35.60 7.55
N ASN A 9 -34.08 34.52 7.01
CA ASN A 9 -33.68 33.17 7.34
C ASN A 9 -32.22 33.07 6.88
N PRO A 10 -31.22 32.85 7.76
CA PRO A 10 -29.83 32.82 7.34
C PRO A 10 -29.71 31.73 6.28
N GLU A 11 -29.45 32.16 5.04
CA GLU A 11 -29.52 31.31 3.86
C GLU A 11 -28.65 30.08 4.11
N ARG A 12 -29.30 28.93 4.29
CA ARG A 12 -28.58 27.66 4.33
C ARG A 12 -27.86 27.56 3.00
N SER A 13 -26.52 27.41 3.06
CA SER A 13 -25.68 27.25 1.87
C SER A 13 -26.38 26.36 0.84
N PRO A 14 -26.42 26.74 -0.46
CA PRO A 14 -27.15 25.99 -1.51
C PRO A 14 -26.82 24.49 -1.52
N ILE A 15 -25.63 24.15 -1.05
CA ILE A 15 -25.11 22.80 -0.91
C ILE A 15 -25.94 21.90 0.02
N HIS A 16 -26.69 22.48 0.96
CA HIS A 16 -27.59 21.76 1.86
C HIS A 16 -28.93 21.39 1.22
N ASN A 17 -29.24 21.95 0.05
CA ASN A 17 -30.47 21.67 -0.69
C ASN A 17 -30.27 20.63 -1.80
N ILE A 18 -29.03 20.15 -2.01
CA ILE A 18 -28.72 19.12 -2.99
C ILE A 18 -29.21 17.76 -2.46
N PRO A 19 -30.01 17.00 -3.22
CA PRO A 19 -30.41 15.65 -2.83
C PRO A 19 -29.20 14.74 -2.60
N TYR A 20 -29.33 13.79 -1.66
CA TYR A 20 -28.26 12.86 -1.31
C TYR A 20 -27.65 12.16 -2.53
N ASP A 21 -28.48 11.62 -3.42
CA ASP A 21 -28.02 10.85 -4.59
C ASP A 21 -27.23 11.71 -5.57
N VAL A 22 -27.65 12.96 -5.78
CA VAL A 22 -26.95 13.91 -6.64
C VAL A 22 -25.60 14.28 -6.03
N LEU A 23 -25.56 14.52 -4.72
CA LEU A 23 -24.33 14.82 -4.02
C LEU A 23 -23.35 13.63 -4.03
N LEU A 24 -23.86 12.41 -3.87
CA LEU A 24 -23.08 11.19 -3.94
C LEU A 24 -22.50 10.96 -5.35
N GLU A 25 -23.29 11.19 -6.41
CA GLU A 25 -22.80 11.10 -7.78
C GLU A 25 -21.65 12.09 -8.02
N ILE A 26 -21.79 13.34 -7.54
CA ILE A 26 -20.70 14.32 -7.58
C ILE A 26 -19.45 13.76 -6.87
N PHE A 27 -19.61 13.17 -5.68
CA PHE A 27 -18.49 12.62 -4.92
C PHE A 27 -17.78 11.48 -5.64
N VAL A 28 -18.54 10.57 -6.28
CA VAL A 28 -17.99 9.48 -7.09
C VAL A 28 -17.19 10.03 -8.26
N ARG A 29 -17.68 11.08 -8.93
CA ARG A 29 -16.97 11.74 -10.03
C ARG A 29 -15.71 12.49 -9.59
N CYS A 30 -15.60 12.85 -8.31
CA CYS A 30 -14.39 13.44 -7.74
C CYS A 30 -13.31 12.42 -7.37
N LEU A 31 -13.60 11.11 -7.40
CA LEU A 31 -12.60 10.09 -7.08
C LEU A 31 -11.46 10.11 -8.11
N PRO A 32 -10.21 9.81 -7.69
CA PRO A 32 -9.10 9.73 -8.62
C PRO A 32 -9.35 8.66 -9.70
N GLN A 33 -9.17 9.02 -10.96
CA GLN A 33 -9.33 8.10 -12.11
C GLN A 33 -8.37 6.90 -12.05
N HIS A 34 -7.21 7.10 -11.41
CA HIS A 34 -6.19 6.08 -11.21
C HIS A 34 -5.93 5.92 -9.71
N PRO A 35 -6.79 5.21 -8.96
CA PRO A 35 -6.69 5.10 -7.50
C PRO A 35 -5.39 4.42 -7.04
N PHE A 36 -4.68 3.75 -7.95
CA PHE A 36 -3.42 3.07 -7.70
C PHE A 36 -2.18 3.83 -8.20
N ASP A 37 -2.35 5.05 -8.72
CA ASP A 37 -1.21 5.94 -8.98
C ASP A 37 -0.53 6.26 -7.64
N TRP A 38 0.80 6.23 -7.62
CA TRP A 38 1.63 6.60 -6.47
C TRP A 38 1.35 8.02 -5.96
N ARG A 39 0.73 8.89 -6.76
CA ARG A 39 0.30 10.23 -6.33
C ARG A 39 -0.98 10.22 -5.51
N ASN A 40 -1.79 9.17 -5.63
CA ASN A 40 -3.12 9.06 -5.02
C ASN A 40 -3.11 8.29 -3.70
N LYS A 41 -2.09 8.54 -2.87
CA LYS A 41 -1.91 7.88 -1.56
C LYS A 41 -2.99 8.30 -0.59
N GLN A 42 -3.53 7.33 0.14
CA GLN A 42 -4.44 7.57 1.25
C GLN A 42 -3.79 7.19 2.60
N PRO A 43 -4.10 7.92 3.69
CA PRO A 43 -4.98 9.08 3.76
C PRO A 43 -4.32 10.36 3.22
N ASN A 44 -5.07 11.17 2.46
CA ASN A 44 -4.61 12.49 2.00
C ASN A 44 -5.77 13.48 1.94
N ALA A 45 -5.75 14.49 2.80
CA ALA A 45 -6.81 15.51 2.90
C ALA A 45 -7.01 16.34 1.63
N LYS A 46 -6.06 16.32 0.68
CA LYS A 46 -6.16 17.03 -0.60
C LYS A 46 -6.78 16.18 -1.72
N LEU A 47 -7.08 14.90 -1.46
CA LEU A 47 -7.62 13.98 -2.44
C LEU A 47 -8.93 13.37 -1.97
N ALA A 48 -9.87 13.18 -2.89
CA ALA A 48 -11.07 12.42 -2.61
C ALA A 48 -10.71 10.94 -2.29
N PRO A 49 -11.46 10.27 -1.39
CA PRO A 49 -12.66 10.76 -0.71
C PRO A 49 -12.37 11.63 0.52
N MET A 50 -11.14 11.64 1.05
CA MET A 50 -10.78 12.37 2.27
C MET A 50 -11.03 13.89 2.18
N LEU A 51 -10.74 14.51 1.03
CA LEU A 51 -11.03 15.92 0.76
C LEU A 51 -12.50 16.27 1.04
N LEU A 52 -13.41 15.39 0.64
CA LEU A 52 -14.86 15.60 0.80
C LEU A 52 -15.25 15.64 2.28
N CYS A 53 -14.56 14.86 3.13
CA CYS A 53 -14.77 14.84 4.57
C CYS A 53 -14.32 16.12 5.30
N HIS A 54 -13.51 16.96 4.64
CA HIS A 54 -12.95 18.20 5.21
C HIS A 54 -13.72 19.46 4.83
N ILE A 55 -14.70 19.38 3.92
CA ILE A 55 -15.44 20.56 3.43
C ILE A 55 -16.46 21.05 4.46
N CYS A 56 -17.41 20.21 4.86
CA CYS A 56 -18.39 20.52 5.92
C CYS A 56 -18.89 19.26 6.61
N SER A 57 -19.62 19.41 7.72
CA SER A 57 -20.18 18.28 8.48
C SER A 57 -21.15 17.44 7.64
N ALA A 58 -22.00 18.07 6.84
CA ALA A 58 -22.95 17.37 5.97
C ALA A 58 -22.24 16.47 4.93
N TRP A 59 -21.21 17.01 4.27
CA TRP A 59 -20.41 16.25 3.29
C TRP A 59 -19.66 15.09 3.93
N ARG A 60 -19.11 15.30 5.12
CA ARG A 60 -18.47 14.23 5.90
C ARG A 60 -19.44 13.11 6.21
N THR A 61 -20.67 13.43 6.63
CA THR A 61 -21.69 12.42 6.91
C THR A 61 -21.99 11.59 5.66
N VAL A 62 -22.22 12.24 4.52
CA VAL A 62 -22.49 11.57 3.24
C VAL A 62 -21.29 10.72 2.80
N ALA A 63 -20.08 11.25 2.89
CA ALA A 63 -18.88 10.52 2.48
C ALA A 63 -18.65 9.27 3.33
N PHE A 64 -18.83 9.34 4.65
CA PHE A 64 -18.68 8.19 5.54
C PHE A 64 -19.84 7.19 5.45
N SER A 65 -21.06 7.63 5.12
CA SER A 65 -22.21 6.74 4.94
C SER A 65 -22.25 6.05 3.57
N SER A 66 -21.29 6.33 2.69
CA SER A 66 -21.30 5.87 1.29
C SER A 66 -20.16 4.89 0.99
N PRO A 67 -20.36 3.56 1.19
CA PRO A 67 -19.32 2.55 0.93
C PRO A 67 -18.72 2.61 -0.48
N VAL A 68 -19.50 3.04 -1.48
CA VAL A 68 -19.04 3.15 -2.88
C VAL A 68 -17.80 4.03 -3.03
N LEU A 69 -17.65 5.09 -2.22
CA LEU A 69 -16.50 6.00 -2.25
C LEU A 69 -15.21 5.37 -1.71
N TRP A 70 -15.34 4.24 -1.02
CA TRP A 70 -14.28 3.57 -0.29
C TRP A 70 -13.97 2.17 -0.86
N THR A 71 -14.53 1.86 -2.03
CA THR A 71 -14.33 0.58 -2.75
C THR A 71 -12.89 0.41 -3.23
N HIS A 72 -12.23 1.51 -3.60
CA HIS A 72 -10.83 1.57 -4.00
C HIS A 72 -9.99 2.23 -2.90
N LEU A 73 -9.04 1.48 -2.35
CA LEU A 73 -8.19 1.95 -1.26
C LEU A 73 -6.72 1.82 -1.66
N GLY A 74 -6.03 2.95 -1.80
CA GLY A 74 -4.59 3.02 -2.07
C GLY A 74 -3.81 3.36 -0.79
N CYS A 75 -3.44 2.34 -0.02
CA CYS A 75 -2.72 2.53 1.24
C CYS A 75 -1.21 2.67 1.00
N HIS A 76 -0.60 3.68 1.62
CA HIS A 76 0.84 3.84 1.66
C HIS A 76 1.37 3.70 3.08
N PHE A 77 2.22 2.70 3.29
CA PHE A 77 2.88 2.43 4.54
C PHE A 77 4.35 2.84 4.44
N THR A 78 4.76 3.75 5.32
CA THR A 78 6.18 3.97 5.58
C THR A 78 6.57 3.05 6.72
N VAL A 79 7.51 2.15 6.46
CA VAL A 79 8.05 1.25 7.48
C VAL A 79 9.46 1.63 7.84
N TYR A 80 9.83 1.40 9.09
CA TYR A 80 11.14 1.75 9.61
C TYR A 80 11.63 0.69 10.58
N TRP A 81 12.91 0.70 10.90
CA TRP A 81 13.54 -0.30 11.74
C TRP A 81 13.56 0.19 13.19
N ILE A 82 13.32 -0.73 14.12
CA ILE A 82 13.47 -0.48 15.56
C ILE A 82 14.32 -1.59 16.13
N ARG A 83 15.38 -1.23 16.83
CA ARG A 83 16.19 -2.15 17.62
C ARG A 83 15.70 -2.16 19.07
N LEU A 84 15.08 -3.27 19.47
CA LEU A 84 14.85 -3.61 20.87
C LEU A 84 15.81 -4.75 21.24
N ASP A 85 15.32 -5.80 21.89
CA ASP A 85 16.07 -7.05 22.11
C ASP A 85 16.31 -7.84 20.80
N ALA A 86 15.55 -7.49 19.77
CA ALA A 86 15.71 -7.95 18.39
C ALA A 86 15.43 -6.79 17.44
N THR A 87 15.75 -6.97 16.15
CA THR A 87 15.39 -6.01 15.11
C THR A 87 13.94 -6.23 14.69
N TYR A 88 13.09 -5.25 14.94
CA TYR A 88 11.71 -5.18 14.48
C TYR A 88 11.61 -4.17 13.35
N TRP A 89 10.55 -4.30 12.57
CA TRP A 89 10.08 -3.22 11.73
C TRP A 89 8.76 -2.72 12.28
N ALA A 90 8.54 -1.42 12.13
CA ALA A 90 7.38 -0.71 12.61
C ALA A 90 6.79 0.15 11.50
N ILE A 91 5.53 0.49 11.66
CA ILE A 91 4.76 1.26 10.69
C ILE A 91 4.45 2.61 11.32
N ARG A 92 4.50 3.68 10.52
CA ARG A 92 4.04 4.99 11.02
C ARG A 92 2.56 4.90 11.47
N PRO A 93 2.22 5.28 12.73
CA PRO A 93 0.90 5.05 13.31
C PRO A 93 -0.26 5.56 12.47
N ARG A 94 -0.14 6.76 11.87
CA ARG A 94 -1.21 7.39 11.09
C ARG A 94 -1.73 6.53 9.93
N ALA A 95 -0.85 5.82 9.24
CA ALA A 95 -1.25 4.97 8.12
C ALA A 95 -2.02 3.74 8.63
N LEU A 96 -1.58 3.18 9.76
CA LEU A 96 -2.21 2.04 10.41
C LEU A 96 -3.58 2.41 11.00
N GLU A 97 -3.66 3.53 11.72
CA GLU A 97 -4.89 4.08 12.29
C GLU A 97 -5.96 4.28 11.23
N PHE A 98 -5.59 4.84 10.07
CA PHE A 98 -6.52 5.02 8.96
C PHE A 98 -7.10 3.69 8.45
N VAL A 99 -6.25 2.69 8.24
CA VAL A 99 -6.68 1.38 7.74
C VAL A 99 -7.53 0.64 8.77
N LEU A 100 -7.16 0.72 10.05
CA LEU A 100 -7.95 0.18 11.16
C LEU A 100 -9.32 0.84 11.25
N TRP A 101 -9.37 2.17 11.25
CA TRP A 101 -10.61 2.94 11.24
C TRP A 101 -11.48 2.54 10.05
N TRP A 102 -10.90 2.52 8.86
CA TRP A 102 -11.59 2.18 7.61
C TRP A 102 -12.21 0.78 7.70
N SER A 103 -11.42 -0.21 8.14
CA SER A 103 -11.87 -1.61 8.24
C SER A 103 -12.99 -1.79 9.25
N THR A 104 -12.96 -1.02 10.34
CA THR A 104 -14.00 -1.02 11.37
C THR A 104 -15.29 -0.37 10.86
N LYS A 105 -15.18 0.67 10.03
CA LYS A 105 -16.33 1.41 9.50
C LYS A 105 -17.03 0.72 8.33
N HIS A 106 -16.27 0.07 7.45
CA HIS A 106 -16.83 -0.54 6.23
C HIS A 106 -16.93 -2.07 6.32
N GLY A 107 -16.44 -2.68 7.40
CA GLY A 107 -16.74 -4.07 7.82
C GLY A 107 -16.18 -5.17 6.92
N THR A 108 -15.55 -4.83 5.81
CA THR A 108 -15.00 -5.76 4.82
C THR A 108 -13.65 -5.25 4.33
N ILE A 109 -12.75 -6.13 3.86
CA ILE A 109 -11.53 -5.71 3.15
C ILE A 109 -11.98 -5.07 1.83
N PRO A 110 -11.35 -3.97 1.37
CA PRO A 110 -11.85 -3.30 0.18
C PRO A 110 -11.74 -4.27 -0.99
N PRO A 111 -12.75 -4.36 -1.86
CA PRO A 111 -12.67 -5.24 -3.02
C PRO A 111 -11.42 -4.89 -3.83
N PHE A 112 -11.04 -3.60 -3.88
CA PHE A 112 -9.90 -3.10 -4.63
C PHE A 112 -8.85 -2.44 -3.71
N LEU A 113 -8.02 -3.26 -3.08
CA LEU A 113 -6.91 -2.80 -2.25
C LEU A 113 -5.60 -2.71 -3.05
N SER A 114 -4.98 -1.54 -3.01
CA SER A 114 -3.59 -1.34 -3.38
C SER A 114 -2.75 -1.11 -2.14
N PHE A 115 -1.74 -1.95 -2.00
CA PHE A 115 -0.80 -1.93 -0.89
C PHE A 115 0.54 -1.39 -1.39
N GLN A 116 0.93 -0.21 -0.89
CA GLN A 116 2.25 0.34 -1.13
C GLN A 116 3.03 0.39 0.17
N ALA A 117 4.25 -0.13 0.20
CA ALA A 117 5.15 0.09 1.32
C ALA A 117 6.58 0.43 0.87
N ASP A 118 7.16 1.41 1.54
CA ASP A 118 8.54 1.84 1.36
C ASP A 118 9.25 1.89 2.71
N ALA A 119 10.55 1.58 2.70
CA ALA A 119 11.39 1.67 3.87
C ALA A 119 11.88 3.12 4.03
N ASP A 120 11.65 3.69 5.21
CA ASP A 120 12.20 4.99 5.58
C ASP A 120 13.73 4.91 5.61
N GLN A 121 14.39 5.82 4.90
CA GLN A 121 15.85 5.78 4.69
C GLN A 121 16.61 6.80 5.54
N ASP A 122 15.91 7.71 6.22
CA ASP A 122 16.53 8.84 6.92
C ASP A 122 16.31 8.82 8.44
N GLN A 123 17.35 9.27 9.14
CA GLN A 123 17.63 9.65 10.55
C GLN A 123 16.55 9.64 11.66
N ASP A 124 15.26 9.47 11.38
CA ASP A 124 14.18 9.45 12.38
C ASP A 124 14.15 8.17 13.24
N ASN A 125 14.89 7.11 12.85
CA ASN A 125 14.98 5.88 13.65
C ASN A 125 15.55 6.17 15.04
N ASP A 126 16.60 6.99 15.13
CA ASP A 126 17.26 7.31 16.40
C ASP A 126 16.34 8.14 17.31
N ILE A 127 15.53 9.04 16.73
CA ILE A 127 14.55 9.87 17.47
C ILE A 127 13.40 9.02 18.00
N LEU A 128 12.96 8.01 17.24
CA LEU A 128 11.86 7.16 17.66
C LEU A 128 12.29 6.06 18.65
N GLU A 129 13.50 5.53 18.49
CA GLU A 129 14.14 4.66 19.49
C GLU A 129 14.27 5.40 20.82
N ALA A 130 14.75 6.65 20.81
CA ALA A 130 14.81 7.50 22.00
C ALA A 130 13.42 7.74 22.63
N ARG A 131 12.37 7.97 21.83
CA ARG A 131 10.99 8.10 22.32
C ARG A 131 10.41 6.83 22.95
N ILE A 132 10.85 5.66 22.50
CA ILE A 132 10.44 4.37 23.08
C ILE A 132 11.19 4.12 24.38
N GLU A 133 12.46 4.53 24.48
CA GLU A 133 13.22 4.45 25.72
C GLU A 133 12.72 5.41 26.80
N ASP A 134 12.22 6.60 26.41
CA ASP A 134 11.56 7.55 27.32
C ASP A 134 10.12 7.16 27.70
N ALA A 135 9.50 6.23 26.98
CA ALA A 135 8.16 5.79 27.29
C ALA A 135 8.16 4.91 28.56
N THR A 136 7.18 5.13 29.45
CA THR A 136 6.93 4.28 30.62
C THR A 136 6.53 2.83 30.28
N GLU A 137 6.42 2.50 28.99
CA GLU A 137 6.00 1.21 28.48
C GLU A 137 7.21 0.25 28.36
N SER A 138 7.09 -0.96 28.92
CA SER A 138 8.16 -1.97 28.83
C SER A 138 8.48 -2.32 27.36
N LYS A 139 9.76 -2.51 27.04
CA LYS A 139 10.25 -3.00 25.72
C LYS A 139 9.46 -4.24 25.23
N ARG A 140 9.04 -5.11 26.15
CA ARG A 140 8.20 -6.28 25.85
C ARG A 140 6.81 -5.92 25.33
N ALA A 141 6.15 -4.94 25.92
CA ALA A 141 4.82 -4.49 25.50
C ALA A 141 4.88 -3.85 24.10
N VAL A 142 5.90 -3.04 23.84
CA VAL A 142 6.17 -2.46 22.52
C VAL A 142 6.39 -3.56 21.48
N ALA A 143 7.21 -4.57 21.79
CA ALA A 143 7.45 -5.69 20.89
C ALA A 143 6.17 -6.47 20.54
N ILE A 144 5.27 -6.68 21.52
CA ILE A 144 3.97 -7.34 21.28
C ILE A 144 3.11 -6.52 20.33
N ARG A 145 3.01 -5.19 20.53
CA ARG A 145 2.26 -4.29 19.64
C ARG A 145 2.81 -4.34 18.21
N LEU A 146 4.13 -4.24 18.07
CA LEU A 146 4.78 -4.33 16.77
C LEU A 146 4.45 -5.65 16.06
N VAL A 147 4.53 -6.79 16.76
CA VAL A 147 4.18 -8.08 16.17
C VAL A 147 2.71 -8.12 15.72
N ALA A 148 1.79 -7.54 16.48
CA ALA A 148 0.38 -7.46 16.08
C ALA A 148 0.20 -6.61 14.80
N ASP A 149 0.85 -5.46 14.73
CA ASP A 149 0.82 -4.57 13.56
C ASP A 149 1.38 -5.28 12.31
N GLN A 150 2.42 -6.10 12.48
CA GLN A 150 3.00 -6.89 11.40
C GLN A 150 2.02 -7.92 10.85
N VAL A 151 1.35 -8.68 11.72
CA VAL A 151 0.33 -9.68 11.32
C VAL A 151 -0.81 -9.01 10.56
N LEU A 152 -1.27 -7.85 11.04
CA LEU A 152 -2.31 -7.08 10.40
C LEU A 152 -1.89 -6.64 8.99
N LEU A 153 -0.68 -6.11 8.84
CA LEU A 153 -0.16 -5.67 7.55
C LEU A 153 -0.06 -6.83 6.56
N LEU A 154 0.43 -7.98 7.01
CA LEU A 154 0.53 -9.19 6.21
C LEU A 154 -0.85 -9.63 5.70
N ARG A 155 -1.90 -9.52 6.52
CA ARG A 155 -3.28 -9.81 6.11
C ARG A 155 -3.78 -8.85 5.03
N TYR A 156 -3.55 -7.55 5.17
CA TYR A 156 -3.91 -6.56 4.15
C TYR A 156 -3.15 -6.78 2.85
N MET A 157 -1.85 -7.01 2.96
CA MET A 157 -0.98 -7.26 1.82
C MET A 157 -1.37 -8.54 1.08
N SER A 158 -1.67 -9.63 1.79
CA SER A 158 -2.19 -10.90 1.24
C SER A 158 -3.49 -10.69 0.44
N SER A 159 -4.35 -9.79 0.92
CA SER A 159 -5.63 -9.50 0.28
C SER A 159 -5.53 -8.47 -0.85
N ALA A 160 -4.38 -7.84 -1.05
CA ALA A 160 -4.20 -6.77 -2.02
C ALA A 160 -4.22 -7.28 -3.47
N GLN A 161 -4.88 -6.52 -4.34
CA GLN A 161 -4.86 -6.78 -5.78
C GLN A 161 -3.66 -6.16 -6.47
N HIS A 162 -3.21 -5.03 -5.92
CA HIS A 162 -2.08 -4.25 -6.42
C HIS A 162 -1.09 -4.11 -5.29
N LEU A 163 0.17 -4.44 -5.58
CA LEU A 163 1.21 -4.43 -4.58
C LEU A 163 2.40 -3.67 -5.13
N ASN A 164 2.84 -2.66 -4.39
CA ASN A 164 3.94 -1.78 -4.74
C ASN A 164 4.96 -1.74 -3.60
N LEU A 165 5.99 -2.58 -3.70
CA LEU A 165 6.96 -2.74 -2.62
C LEU A 165 8.38 -2.45 -3.11
N GLY A 166 9.11 -1.69 -2.29
CA GLY A 166 10.57 -1.58 -2.42
C GLY A 166 11.26 -2.93 -2.17
N LEU A 167 12.44 -3.12 -2.76
CA LEU A 167 13.19 -4.39 -2.68
C LEU A 167 13.56 -4.77 -1.23
N SER A 168 13.92 -3.79 -0.39
CA SER A 168 14.22 -4.00 1.04
C SER A 168 13.03 -4.57 1.78
N PHE A 169 11.85 -4.01 1.52
CA PHE A 169 10.62 -4.42 2.15
C PHE A 169 10.22 -5.83 1.71
N TRP A 170 10.41 -6.15 0.42
CA TRP A 170 10.25 -7.51 -0.09
C TRP A 170 11.12 -8.54 0.63
N ASN A 171 12.43 -8.29 0.70
CA ASN A 171 13.36 -9.19 1.40
C ASN A 171 13.00 -9.35 2.88
N MET A 172 12.54 -8.28 3.50
CA MET A 172 12.11 -8.29 4.89
C MET A 172 10.91 -9.21 5.09
N ILE A 173 9.90 -9.12 4.21
CA ILE A 173 8.74 -10.01 4.26
C ILE A 173 9.19 -11.46 4.12
N LEU A 174 10.04 -11.78 3.14
CA LEU A 174 10.51 -13.16 2.94
C LEU A 174 11.15 -13.75 4.20
N ARG A 175 12.00 -12.98 4.90
CA ARG A 175 12.59 -13.43 6.17
C ARG A 175 11.56 -13.69 7.28
N VAL A 176 10.44 -12.97 7.28
CA VAL A 176 9.34 -13.15 8.25
C VAL A 176 8.48 -14.35 7.85
N VAL A 177 8.18 -14.48 6.55
CA VAL A 177 7.34 -15.53 5.96
C VAL A 177 8.01 -16.90 6.08
N GLU A 178 9.30 -17.00 5.72
CA GLU A 178 10.09 -18.23 5.84
C GLU A 178 10.07 -18.83 7.26
N ARG A 179 9.92 -17.97 8.28
CA ARG A 179 9.90 -18.39 9.69
C ARG A 179 8.52 -18.73 10.23
N ARG A 180 7.43 -18.30 9.59
CA ARG A 180 6.09 -18.31 10.22
C ARG A 180 4.98 -19.03 9.44
N ALA A 181 5.04 -19.11 8.12
CA ALA A 181 4.18 -19.89 7.20
C ALA A 181 4.17 -19.24 5.81
N SER A 182 3.78 -20.00 4.78
CA SER A 182 3.52 -19.49 3.42
C SER A 182 2.34 -18.49 3.43
N ILE A 183 2.58 -17.22 3.13
CA ILE A 183 1.52 -16.19 3.03
C ILE A 183 0.98 -16.14 1.61
N GLU A 184 -0.23 -16.61 1.38
CA GLU A 184 -0.84 -16.61 0.05
C GLU A 184 -1.30 -15.21 -0.42
N PHE A 185 -1.27 -14.99 -1.74
CA PHE A 185 -1.77 -13.76 -2.37
C PHE A 185 -2.89 -14.08 -3.39
N PRO A 186 -4.08 -14.51 -2.92
CA PRO A 186 -5.13 -15.05 -3.78
C PRO A 186 -5.77 -14.04 -4.73
N ASN A 187 -5.62 -12.74 -4.47
CA ASN A 187 -6.23 -11.68 -5.28
C ASN A 187 -5.22 -10.87 -6.10
N LEU A 188 -3.93 -11.23 -6.04
CA LEU A 188 -2.87 -10.41 -6.61
C LEU A 188 -2.89 -10.44 -8.14
N HIS A 189 -3.06 -9.26 -8.74
CA HIS A 189 -3.09 -9.07 -10.19
C HIS A 189 -1.92 -8.24 -10.70
N THR A 190 -1.48 -7.28 -9.90
CA THR A 190 -0.44 -6.34 -10.29
C THR A 190 0.64 -6.25 -9.23
N VAL A 191 1.89 -6.47 -9.63
CA VAL A 191 3.06 -6.15 -8.82
C VAL A 191 3.82 -5.02 -9.49
N THR A 192 4.12 -4.00 -8.70
CA THR A 192 4.99 -2.90 -9.09
C THR A 192 6.11 -2.72 -8.07
N GLY A 193 7.21 -2.12 -8.48
CA GLY A 193 8.28 -1.81 -7.52
C GLY A 193 9.38 -0.95 -8.12
N ASP A 194 9.86 0.00 -7.32
CA ASP A 194 11.12 0.68 -7.57
C ASP A 194 12.20 0.04 -6.70
N TRP A 195 13.12 -0.68 -7.34
CA TRP A 195 14.10 -1.51 -6.65
C TRP A 195 15.49 -0.86 -6.55
N ARG A 196 15.61 0.45 -6.86
CA ARG A 196 16.87 1.21 -6.70
C ARG A 196 17.14 1.70 -5.28
N ARG A 197 16.14 1.77 -4.42
CA ARG A 197 16.29 2.45 -3.13
C ARG A 197 17.13 1.69 -2.11
N CYS A 198 17.54 0.45 -2.34
CA CYS A 198 18.28 -0.32 -1.33
C CYS A 198 19.78 -0.31 -1.57
N LYS A 199 20.58 0.04 -0.55
CA LYS A 199 22.03 -0.10 -0.61
C LYS A 199 22.36 -1.57 -0.92
N PRO A 200 23.17 -1.85 -1.98
CA PRO A 200 23.35 -3.20 -2.53
C PRO A 200 23.99 -4.21 -1.56
N ARG A 201 24.59 -3.75 -0.45
CA ARG A 201 25.37 -4.61 0.47
C ARG A 201 24.53 -5.49 1.41
N SER A 202 23.21 -5.30 1.52
CA SER A 202 22.39 -6.04 2.50
C SER A 202 21.13 -6.70 1.95
N ALA A 203 20.84 -6.55 0.66
CA ALA A 203 19.50 -6.78 0.08
C ALA A 203 19.45 -7.78 -1.08
N LEU A 204 20.51 -8.55 -1.33
CA LEU A 204 20.43 -9.68 -2.26
C LEU A 204 20.28 -10.96 -1.44
N HIS A 205 19.20 -11.71 -1.72
CA HIS A 205 19.19 -13.15 -1.43
C HIS A 205 20.47 -13.76 -2.04
N PRO A 206 21.12 -14.75 -1.41
CA PRO A 206 22.36 -15.37 -1.90
C PRO A 206 22.31 -15.77 -3.38
N ASP A 207 21.11 -16.06 -3.91
CA ASP A 207 20.91 -16.50 -5.30
C ASP A 207 20.81 -15.34 -6.32
N GLY A 208 20.71 -14.08 -5.88
CA GLY A 208 20.73 -12.89 -6.74
C GLY A 208 19.54 -12.73 -7.70
N THR A 209 18.50 -13.55 -7.56
CA THR A 209 17.37 -13.59 -8.49
C THR A 209 16.16 -12.84 -7.94
N ILE A 210 15.85 -11.67 -8.51
CA ILE A 210 14.72 -10.85 -8.03
C ILE A 210 13.36 -11.55 -8.17
N LEU A 211 13.20 -12.46 -9.12
CA LEU A 211 11.94 -13.19 -9.34
C LEU A 211 11.78 -14.43 -8.45
N GLY A 212 12.86 -14.90 -7.80
CA GLY A 212 12.77 -15.86 -6.69
C GLY A 212 12.25 -15.22 -5.40
N LEU A 213 12.17 -13.87 -5.35
CA LEU A 213 11.57 -13.14 -4.24
C LEU A 213 10.05 -13.02 -4.35
N LEU A 214 9.47 -13.28 -5.53
CA LEU A 214 8.03 -13.38 -5.66
C LEU A 214 7.60 -14.78 -5.21
N PRO A 215 6.75 -14.91 -4.19
CA PRO A 215 6.32 -16.22 -3.73
C PRO A 215 5.69 -17.02 -4.88
N ASN A 216 6.10 -18.29 -5.03
CA ASN A 216 5.73 -19.16 -6.15
C ASN A 216 4.21 -19.22 -6.44
N PHE A 217 3.36 -19.04 -5.44
CA PHE A 217 1.90 -19.12 -5.54
C PHE A 217 1.25 -17.82 -6.06
N ALA A 218 1.89 -16.66 -5.90
CA ALA A 218 1.37 -15.37 -6.37
C ALA A 218 1.34 -15.25 -7.91
N LEU A 219 2.03 -16.18 -8.58
CA LEU A 219 2.39 -16.13 -9.98
C LEU A 219 1.28 -16.66 -10.90
N GLN A 220 0.34 -17.43 -10.35
CA GLN A 220 -0.77 -18.04 -11.09
C GLN A 220 -1.89 -17.05 -11.43
N LEU A 221 -1.91 -15.87 -10.83
CA LEU A 221 -2.93 -14.83 -11.05
C LEU A 221 -2.35 -13.48 -11.47
N LEU A 222 -1.02 -13.37 -11.45
CA LEU A 222 -0.30 -12.16 -11.82
C LEU A 222 -0.50 -11.87 -13.30
N ARG A 223 -1.16 -10.74 -13.59
CA ARG A 223 -1.42 -10.26 -14.96
C ARG A 223 -0.44 -9.17 -15.36
N ARG A 224 0.00 -8.35 -14.41
CA ARG A 224 0.87 -7.20 -14.65
C ARG A 224 2.07 -7.17 -13.71
N LEU A 225 3.24 -6.96 -14.29
CA LEU A 225 4.49 -6.78 -13.57
C LEU A 225 5.19 -5.51 -14.10
N ASP A 226 5.29 -4.47 -13.27
CA ASP A 226 6.04 -3.24 -13.59
C ASP A 226 7.22 -3.09 -12.64
N ILE A 227 8.41 -3.35 -13.16
CA ILE A 227 9.63 -3.29 -12.40
C ILE A 227 10.48 -2.15 -12.92
N ARG A 228 10.91 -1.30 -11.99
CA ARG A 228 11.84 -0.22 -12.29
C ARG A 228 13.14 -0.48 -11.58
N ASN A 229 14.21 0.00 -12.21
CA ASN A 229 15.45 0.30 -11.52
C ASN A 229 16.15 -0.95 -10.94
N ILE A 230 16.22 -2.02 -11.71
CA ILE A 230 16.75 -3.31 -11.25
C ILE A 230 18.19 -3.55 -11.71
N ILE A 231 18.95 -4.30 -10.92
CA ILE A 231 20.29 -4.78 -11.28
C ILE A 231 20.30 -6.31 -11.13
N PHE A 232 20.54 -7.04 -12.21
CA PHE A 232 20.76 -8.49 -12.20
C PHE A 232 22.25 -8.77 -12.23
N SER A 233 22.78 -9.37 -11.15
CA SER A 233 24.19 -9.71 -11.03
C SER A 233 24.52 -11.19 -11.26
N ASN A 234 23.53 -12.08 -11.21
CA ASN A 234 23.74 -13.54 -11.28
C ASN A 234 23.12 -14.19 -12.52
N ASP A 235 23.79 -15.26 -12.98
CA ASP A 235 23.40 -16.10 -14.13
C ASP A 235 22.37 -17.20 -13.77
N THR A 236 21.97 -17.34 -12.51
CA THR A 236 21.10 -18.40 -11.97
C THR A 236 19.66 -17.94 -11.79
N VAL A 237 19.12 -17.27 -12.79
CA VAL A 237 17.76 -16.74 -12.75
C VAL A 237 16.78 -17.87 -13.05
N ILE A 238 16.37 -18.64 -12.03
CA ILE A 238 15.23 -19.55 -12.13
C ILE A 238 13.98 -18.69 -12.12
N LEU A 239 13.34 -18.59 -13.28
CA LEU A 239 12.11 -17.84 -13.41
C LEU A 239 10.91 -18.78 -13.38
N PRO A 240 9.97 -18.54 -12.47
CA PRO A 240 8.75 -19.32 -12.42
C PRO A 240 7.89 -19.05 -13.66
N HIS A 241 7.15 -20.06 -14.11
CA HIS A 241 6.35 -19.99 -15.32
C HIS A 241 5.15 -19.03 -15.13
N LEU A 242 5.29 -17.80 -15.61
CA LEU A 242 4.27 -16.74 -15.50
C LEU A 242 3.27 -16.79 -16.65
N SER A 243 2.49 -17.87 -16.72
CA SER A 243 1.57 -18.14 -17.84
C SER A 243 0.43 -17.13 -17.97
N LYS A 244 0.03 -16.43 -16.91
CA LYS A 244 -1.08 -15.46 -16.96
C LYS A 244 -0.63 -14.01 -17.11
N LEU A 245 0.67 -13.77 -17.22
CA LEU A 245 1.20 -12.43 -17.37
C LEU A 245 0.87 -11.89 -18.76
N THR A 246 0.16 -10.76 -18.80
CA THR A 246 -0.24 -10.08 -20.03
C THR A 246 0.53 -8.78 -20.25
N HIS A 247 1.08 -8.20 -19.18
CA HIS A 247 1.82 -6.94 -19.24
C HIS A 247 3.11 -7.03 -18.43
N LEU A 248 4.24 -6.81 -19.08
CA LEU A 248 5.55 -6.67 -18.46
C LEU A 248 6.12 -5.29 -18.81
N SER A 249 6.44 -4.50 -17.80
CA SER A 249 7.18 -3.25 -17.94
C SER A 249 8.48 -3.39 -17.18
N LEU A 250 9.59 -3.26 -17.90
CA LEU A 250 10.93 -3.24 -17.34
C LEU A 250 11.57 -1.92 -17.68
N GLN A 251 11.82 -1.10 -16.66
CA GLN A 251 12.49 0.18 -16.84
C GLN A 251 13.84 0.14 -16.17
N LYS A 252 14.85 0.73 -16.82
CA LYS A 252 16.11 1.08 -16.15
C LYS A 252 16.83 -0.15 -15.57
N VAL A 253 16.86 -1.24 -16.35
CA VAL A 253 17.45 -2.55 -16.03
C VAL A 253 18.94 -2.60 -16.37
N SER A 254 19.76 -3.07 -15.43
CA SER A 254 21.17 -3.40 -15.66
C SER A 254 21.36 -4.91 -15.51
N CYS A 255 21.81 -5.62 -16.55
CA CYS A 255 22.01 -7.08 -16.49
C CYS A 255 23.06 -7.55 -17.51
N THR A 256 23.56 -8.77 -17.35
CA THR A 256 24.35 -9.43 -18.39
C THR A 256 23.44 -9.84 -19.56
N LEU A 257 24.02 -10.00 -20.76
CA LEU A 257 23.29 -10.48 -21.94
C LEU A 257 22.63 -11.85 -21.68
N ARG A 258 23.30 -12.72 -20.91
CA ARG A 258 22.79 -14.04 -20.53
C ARG A 258 21.56 -13.92 -19.61
N SER A 259 21.62 -13.09 -18.57
CA SER A 259 20.47 -12.84 -17.69
C SER A 259 19.29 -12.24 -18.46
N TRP A 260 19.55 -11.37 -19.44
CA TRP A 260 18.51 -10.82 -20.32
C TRP A 260 17.81 -11.91 -21.16
N HIS A 261 18.57 -12.83 -21.74
CA HIS A 261 18.00 -13.95 -22.50
C HIS A 261 17.17 -14.89 -21.62
N LEU A 262 17.63 -15.20 -20.41
CA LEU A 262 16.85 -16.00 -19.45
C LEU A 262 15.56 -15.29 -19.06
N LEU A 263 15.64 -13.97 -18.85
CA LEU A 263 14.48 -13.14 -18.55
C LEU A 263 13.44 -13.22 -19.66
N ILE A 264 13.81 -12.96 -20.91
CA ILE A 264 12.87 -13.00 -22.04
C ILE A 264 12.23 -14.39 -22.20
N ARG A 265 13.00 -15.46 -22.00
CA ARG A 265 12.50 -16.84 -22.13
C ARG A 265 11.47 -17.21 -21.07
N ALA A 266 11.45 -16.54 -19.92
CA ALA A 266 10.47 -16.79 -18.88
C ALA A 266 9.08 -16.21 -19.16
N PHE A 267 8.95 -15.39 -20.20
CA PHE A 267 7.69 -14.77 -20.59
C PHE A 267 7.27 -15.20 -22.00
N PRO A 268 7.02 -16.50 -22.24
CA PRO A 268 6.69 -17.01 -23.57
C PRO A 268 5.40 -16.39 -24.14
N ASN A 269 4.48 -15.97 -23.27
CA ASN A 269 3.19 -15.40 -23.68
C ASN A 269 3.25 -13.91 -24.06
N LEU A 270 4.43 -13.29 -23.97
CA LEU A 270 4.65 -11.88 -24.32
C LEU A 270 5.50 -11.72 -25.60
N GLN A 271 5.83 -12.83 -26.26
CA GLN A 271 6.55 -12.87 -27.54
C GLN A 271 5.55 -12.90 -28.70
#